data_AF-A0A449EHP5-F1
#
_entry.id   AF-A0A449EHP5-F1
#
_cell.length_a   1.000
_cell.length_b   1.000
_cell.length_c   1.000
_cell.angle_alpha   90.00
_cell.angle_beta   90.00
_cell.angle_gamma   90.00
#
_symmetry.space_group_name_H-M   'P 1'
#
loop_
_entity.id
_entity.type
_entity.pdbx_description
1 polymer ?
#
loop_
_entity_poly.entity_id
_entity_poly.type
_entity_poly.pdbx_seq_one_letter_code
_entity_poly.pdbx_strand_id
1 'polypeptide(L)'
;MKKHVIVGCLLIVSSMFVSACGNSSDVTTEKTSVTKQVEATGQSTSSSVDQTKYDAIITEAKKLTAEGQYKESEEKLATIPVSDLGKPHYSIVKETVEKLNNQNNEGLKRQEEVAVEKQTKSSPAQTESLKPIPDEFAKWATTYLFYYPRGDQKQAGLIIEANGAVTQTNTNGEIYTGKAEISGASGTILSYDTTSYRPTTQPATKSITPNVKITVTWNNGGGVDVYYGYVSYSQRLALTDGIAVTDGVKEVWLS
;
A
#
# COMPACT_ATOMS: atom_id res chain seq x y z
N MET A 1 -22.22 -10.76 -41.17
CA MET A 1 -23.47 -11.43 -40.76
C MET A 1 -23.14 -12.64 -39.90
N LYS A 2 -23.47 -12.60 -38.61
CA LYS A 2 -24.13 -13.66 -37.82
C LYS A 2 -24.16 -13.20 -36.36
N LYS A 3 -25.37 -12.86 -35.93
CA LYS A 3 -25.75 -12.53 -34.55
C LYS A 3 -26.21 -13.83 -33.90
N HIS A 4 -25.85 -14.06 -32.65
CA HIS A 4 -26.63 -14.91 -31.77
C HIS A 4 -26.93 -14.15 -30.47
N VAL A 5 -28.23 -14.08 -30.19
CA VAL A 5 -28.92 -13.54 -29.02
C VAL A 5 -29.42 -14.75 -28.22
N ILE A 6 -29.71 -14.53 -26.92
CA ILE A 6 -30.65 -15.24 -25.99
C ILE A 6 -29.89 -15.46 -24.66
N VAL A 7 -30.11 -14.68 -23.59
CA VAL A 7 -31.28 -14.54 -22.67
C VAL A 7 -31.45 -15.74 -21.73
N GLY A 8 -31.52 -15.48 -20.41
CA GLY A 8 -32.10 -16.43 -19.45
C GLY A 8 -31.74 -16.18 -17.98
N CYS A 9 -32.57 -15.40 -17.27
CA CYS A 9 -32.67 -15.38 -15.80
C CYS A 9 -33.26 -16.69 -15.26
N LEU A 10 -32.88 -17.15 -14.05
CA LEU A 10 -33.84 -17.68 -13.07
C LEU A 10 -33.26 -17.75 -11.64
N LEU A 11 -34.08 -17.29 -10.69
CA LEU A 11 -33.98 -17.38 -9.23
C LEU A 11 -34.20 -18.83 -8.71
N ILE A 12 -33.91 -19.08 -7.42
CA ILE A 12 -34.79 -19.66 -6.35
C ILE A 12 -33.91 -20.20 -5.18
N VAL A 13 -33.90 -19.59 -3.99
CA VAL A 13 -34.64 -19.84 -2.71
C VAL A 13 -34.18 -21.05 -1.84
N SER A 14 -33.84 -20.71 -0.59
CA SER A 14 -33.91 -21.41 0.72
C SER A 14 -33.83 -22.94 0.86
N SER A 15 -33.08 -23.35 1.89
CA SER A 15 -33.65 -24.14 3.00
C SER A 15 -32.79 -24.08 4.28
N MET A 16 -33.41 -23.60 5.36
CA MET A 16 -33.02 -23.84 6.75
C MET A 16 -33.21 -25.32 7.11
N PHE A 17 -32.37 -25.85 8.00
CA PHE A 17 -32.74 -26.99 8.85
C PHE A 17 -32.23 -26.76 10.28
N VAL A 18 -33.12 -26.99 11.24
CA VAL A 18 -32.95 -26.88 12.70
C VAL A 18 -33.11 -28.29 13.30
N SER A 19 -32.21 -28.60 14.24
CA SER A 19 -32.26 -29.53 15.39
C SER A 19 -32.80 -30.96 15.27
N ALA A 20 -32.02 -31.90 15.83
CA ALA A 20 -32.53 -33.09 16.53
C ALA A 20 -31.65 -33.43 17.75
N CYS A 21 -32.33 -33.71 18.87
CA CYS A 21 -31.80 -34.03 20.19
C CYS A 21 -31.25 -35.46 20.32
N GLY A 22 -30.32 -35.64 21.26
CA GLY A 22 -30.46 -36.56 22.39
C GLY A 22 -30.00 -38.02 22.22
N ASN A 23 -29.09 -38.45 23.09
CA ASN A 23 -29.19 -39.76 23.71
C ASN A 23 -28.55 -39.77 25.11
N SER A 24 -29.25 -40.38 26.06
CA SER A 24 -28.94 -40.50 27.49
C SER A 24 -28.24 -41.83 27.82
N SER A 25 -27.50 -41.87 28.93
CA SER A 25 -27.19 -43.06 29.75
C SER A 25 -26.86 -42.54 31.17
N ASP A 26 -27.78 -42.60 32.15
CA ASP A 26 -28.07 -43.67 33.15
C ASP A 26 -26.88 -43.95 34.12
N VAL A 27 -26.84 -43.35 35.32
CA VAL A 27 -27.37 -43.73 36.68
C VAL A 27 -26.50 -44.71 37.48
N THR A 28 -26.21 -44.38 38.76
CA THR A 28 -26.20 -45.22 40.00
C THR A 28 -25.16 -44.70 41.04
N THR A 29 -25.54 -43.87 42.04
CA THR A 29 -25.65 -44.11 43.52
C THR A 29 -24.31 -43.99 44.29
N GLU A 30 -24.11 -43.43 45.51
CA GLU A 30 -24.89 -43.24 46.75
C GLU A 30 -24.45 -42.01 47.58
N LYS A 31 -25.30 -41.67 48.57
CA LYS A 31 -25.29 -40.55 49.52
C LYS A 31 -24.21 -40.64 50.61
N THR A 32 -23.76 -39.48 51.12
CA THR A 32 -23.67 -39.20 52.57
C THR A 32 -23.75 -37.69 52.81
N SER A 33 -24.71 -37.29 53.65
CA SER A 33 -24.96 -35.91 54.07
C SER A 33 -24.12 -35.51 55.29
N VAL A 34 -23.54 -34.30 55.30
CA VAL A 34 -23.43 -33.47 56.51
C VAL A 34 -23.64 -32.00 56.13
N THR A 35 -24.66 -31.39 56.73
CA THR A 35 -25.10 -30.01 56.58
C THR A 35 -24.16 -29.03 57.29
N LYS A 36 -23.77 -27.92 56.65
CA LYS A 36 -23.66 -26.60 57.30
C LYS A 36 -23.56 -25.43 56.31
N GLN A 37 -24.41 -24.45 56.60
CA GLN A 37 -24.37 -23.02 56.27
C GLN A 37 -24.79 -22.52 54.88
N VAL A 38 -25.90 -21.79 54.97
CA VAL A 38 -26.49 -20.83 54.04
C VAL A 38 -25.54 -19.66 53.85
N GLU A 39 -25.21 -19.30 52.61
CA GLU A 39 -25.23 -17.90 52.16
C GLU A 39 -25.14 -17.74 50.62
N ALA A 40 -25.92 -16.77 50.16
CA ALA A 40 -25.80 -16.01 48.91
C ALA A 40 -25.93 -16.75 47.57
N THR A 41 -27.15 -16.61 47.03
CA THR A 41 -27.48 -16.42 45.61
C THR A 41 -26.31 -15.88 44.78
N GLY A 42 -25.68 -16.78 44.04
CA GLY A 42 -24.77 -16.45 42.96
C GLY A 42 -25.04 -17.44 41.84
N GLN A 43 -26.00 -17.09 40.97
CA GLN A 43 -26.21 -17.75 39.69
C GLN A 43 -24.90 -17.67 38.92
N SER A 44 -24.04 -18.68 39.08
CA SER A 44 -22.90 -18.93 38.20
C SER A 44 -23.47 -19.34 36.86
N THR A 45 -23.88 -18.33 36.11
CA THR A 45 -23.89 -18.40 34.66
C THR A 45 -22.45 -18.67 34.28
N SER A 46 -22.09 -19.94 34.09
CA SER A 46 -20.85 -20.30 33.43
C SER A 46 -20.97 -19.85 31.98
N SER A 47 -20.77 -18.56 31.74
CA SER A 47 -20.38 -18.09 30.42
C SER A 47 -19.03 -18.73 30.17
N SER A 48 -19.02 -19.81 29.39
CA SER A 48 -17.81 -20.34 28.77
C SER A 48 -17.16 -19.15 28.06
N VAL A 49 -16.13 -18.57 28.69
CA VAL A 49 -15.41 -17.48 28.07
C VAL A 49 -14.70 -18.10 26.87
N ASP A 50 -15.16 -17.72 25.69
CA ASP A 50 -14.63 -18.22 24.45
C ASP A 50 -13.22 -17.68 24.26
N GLN A 51 -12.22 -18.49 24.60
CA GLN A 51 -10.81 -18.15 24.38
C GLN A 51 -10.52 -17.85 22.91
N THR A 52 -11.38 -18.30 21.97
CA THR A 52 -11.22 -18.08 20.54
C THR A 52 -11.69 -16.72 20.05
N LYS A 53 -12.28 -15.88 20.93
CA LYS A 53 -12.84 -14.56 20.58
C LYS A 53 -11.88 -13.69 19.76
N TYR A 54 -10.57 -13.81 20.01
CA TYR A 54 -9.54 -13.01 19.36
C TYR A 54 -8.67 -13.80 18.38
N ASP A 55 -8.93 -15.09 18.17
CA ASP A 55 -8.06 -15.96 17.36
C ASP A 55 -7.94 -15.51 15.92
N ALA A 56 -9.04 -15.05 15.31
CA ALA A 56 -9.00 -14.54 13.94
C ALA A 56 -8.14 -13.28 13.82
N ILE A 57 -8.24 -12.37 14.80
CA ILE A 57 -7.44 -11.12 14.85
C ILE A 57 -5.96 -11.46 15.05
N ILE A 58 -5.66 -12.36 15.99
CA ILE A 58 -4.29 -12.81 16.27
C ILE A 58 -3.68 -13.54 15.07
N THR A 59 -4.47 -14.36 14.38
CA THR A 59 -4.02 -15.13 13.21
C THR A 59 -3.68 -14.21 12.05
N GLU A 60 -4.55 -13.24 11.75
CA GLU A 60 -4.30 -12.26 10.70
C GLU A 60 -3.11 -11.36 11.05
N ALA A 61 -3.01 -10.90 12.30
CA ALA A 61 -1.85 -10.13 12.77
C ALA A 61 -0.55 -10.91 12.60
N LYS A 62 -0.50 -12.19 13.00
CA LYS A 62 0.68 -13.06 12.79
C LYS A 62 1.07 -13.18 11.32
N LYS A 63 0.08 -13.29 10.43
CA LYS A 63 0.30 -13.35 8.99
C LYS A 63 0.90 -12.03 8.48
N LEU A 64 0.31 -10.90 8.83
CA LEU A 64 0.79 -9.56 8.47
C LEU A 64 2.21 -9.30 9.00
N THR A 65 2.51 -9.67 10.25
CA THR A 65 3.86 -9.63 10.82
C THR A 65 4.84 -10.48 10.02
N ALA A 66 4.46 -11.70 9.63
CA ALA A 66 5.31 -12.59 8.83
C ALA A 66 5.55 -12.07 7.41
N GLU A 67 4.58 -11.35 6.84
CA GLU A 67 4.65 -10.71 5.53
C GLU A 67 5.37 -9.35 5.57
N GLY A 68 5.81 -8.89 6.75
CA GLY A 68 6.50 -7.61 6.93
C GLY A 68 5.58 -6.38 6.91
N GLN A 69 4.26 -6.58 6.94
CA GLN A 69 3.24 -5.54 7.02
C GLN A 69 2.98 -5.14 8.48
N TYR A 70 4.04 -4.62 9.13
CA TYR A 70 4.04 -4.40 10.58
C TYR A 70 3.01 -3.35 11.01
N LYS A 71 2.77 -2.30 10.22
CA LYS A 71 1.81 -1.24 10.53
C LYS A 71 0.37 -1.76 10.47
N GLU A 72 0.05 -2.52 9.43
CA GLU A 72 -1.26 -3.17 9.26
C GLU A 72 -1.50 -4.21 10.37
N SER A 73 -0.45 -4.92 10.79
CA SER A 73 -0.53 -5.82 11.95
C SER A 73 -0.85 -5.07 13.24
N GLU A 74 -0.20 -3.92 13.52
CA GLU A 74 -0.50 -3.11 14.71
C GLU A 74 -1.94 -2.60 14.70
N GLU A 75 -2.44 -2.14 13.54
CA GLU A 75 -3.83 -1.70 13.38
C GLU A 75 -4.83 -2.83 13.65
N LYS A 76 -4.50 -4.07 13.28
CA LYS A 76 -5.31 -5.25 13.64
C LYS A 76 -5.30 -5.53 15.13
N LEU A 77 -4.11 -5.52 15.76
CA LEU A 77 -3.98 -5.81 17.19
C LEU A 77 -4.67 -4.74 18.05
N ALA A 78 -4.68 -3.48 17.61
CA ALA A 78 -5.36 -2.36 18.27
C ALA A 78 -6.90 -2.52 18.33
N THR A 79 -7.48 -3.45 17.57
CA THR A 79 -8.91 -3.76 17.65
C THR A 79 -9.28 -4.59 18.88
N ILE A 80 -8.30 -5.18 19.57
CA ILE A 80 -8.52 -5.93 20.82
C ILE A 80 -8.61 -4.94 21.98
N PRO A 81 -9.75 -4.86 22.70
CA PRO A 81 -9.90 -3.90 23.80
C PRO A 81 -8.91 -4.17 24.94
N VAL A 82 -8.20 -3.13 25.40
CA VAL A 82 -7.26 -3.22 26.54
C VAL A 82 -7.97 -3.71 27.81
N SER A 83 -9.24 -3.35 27.99
CA SER A 83 -10.08 -3.84 29.09
C SER A 83 -10.29 -5.36 29.07
N ASP A 84 -10.27 -5.98 27.89
CA ASP A 84 -10.35 -7.43 27.75
C ASP A 84 -8.96 -8.05 27.99
N LEU A 85 -7.89 -7.45 27.48
CA LEU A 85 -6.51 -7.90 27.77
C LEU A 85 -6.15 -7.87 29.26
N GLY A 86 -6.78 -7.00 30.05
CA GLY A 86 -6.60 -6.92 31.49
C GLY A 86 -7.26 -8.06 32.29
N LYS A 87 -8.07 -8.92 31.65
CA LYS A 87 -8.78 -10.00 32.34
C LYS A 87 -7.91 -11.26 32.45
N PRO A 88 -7.91 -11.96 33.61
CA PRO A 88 -7.04 -13.14 33.82
C PRO A 88 -7.19 -14.26 32.79
N HIS A 89 -8.40 -14.48 32.26
CA HIS A 89 -8.67 -15.54 31.29
C HIS A 89 -8.16 -15.23 29.86
N TYR A 90 -7.73 -13.99 29.59
CA TYR A 90 -7.10 -13.59 28.33
C TYR A 90 -5.57 -13.40 28.49
N SER A 91 -4.94 -13.95 29.53
CA SER A 91 -3.49 -13.83 29.75
C SER A 91 -2.66 -14.26 28.53
N ILE A 92 -3.02 -15.38 27.89
CA ILE A 92 -2.34 -15.87 26.69
C ILE A 92 -2.52 -14.94 25.48
N VAL A 93 -3.72 -14.37 25.34
CA VAL A 93 -4.01 -13.38 24.30
C VAL A 93 -3.17 -12.13 24.53
N LYS A 94 -3.12 -11.64 25.78
CA LYS A 94 -2.29 -10.51 26.18
C LYS A 94 -0.81 -10.75 25.88
N GLU A 95 -0.26 -11.88 26.31
CA GLU A 95 1.13 -12.25 26.02
C GLU A 95 1.42 -12.32 24.51
N THR A 96 0.46 -12.84 23.73
CA THR A 96 0.60 -12.92 22.27
C THR A 96 0.57 -11.54 21.61
N VAL A 97 -0.33 -10.66 22.05
CA VAL A 97 -0.43 -9.27 21.56
C VAL A 97 0.84 -8.51 21.91
N GLU A 98 1.32 -8.59 23.16
CA GLU A 98 2.57 -7.94 23.58
C GLU A 98 3.77 -8.43 22.77
N LYS A 99 3.85 -9.74 22.53
CA LYS A 99 4.90 -10.32 21.70
C LYS A 99 4.86 -9.80 20.26
N LEU A 100 3.68 -9.77 19.64
CA LEU A 100 3.53 -9.27 18.28
C LEU A 100 3.81 -7.77 18.18
N ASN A 101 3.32 -6.96 19.13
CA ASN A 101 3.63 -5.54 19.18
C ASN A 101 5.14 -5.29 19.28
N ASN A 102 5.85 -6.06 20.10
CA ASN A 102 7.31 -5.98 20.19
C ASN A 102 7.97 -6.39 18.86
N GLN A 103 7.52 -7.48 18.23
CA GLN A 103 8.06 -7.92 16.93
C GLN A 103 7.80 -6.91 15.82
N ASN A 104 6.61 -6.31 15.78
CA ASN A 104 6.22 -5.30 14.80
C ASN A 104 7.00 -4.01 15.02
N ASN A 105 7.16 -3.55 16.26
CA ASN A 105 7.97 -2.37 16.57
C ASN A 105 9.44 -2.58 16.20
N GLU A 106 10.02 -3.75 16.48
CA GLU A 106 11.38 -4.08 16.05
C GLU A 106 11.47 -4.21 14.52
N GLY A 107 10.46 -4.79 13.88
CA GLY A 107 10.35 -4.87 12.43
C GLY A 107 10.24 -3.51 11.76
N LEU A 108 9.47 -2.58 12.35
CA LEU A 108 9.28 -1.22 11.89
C LEU A 108 10.56 -0.41 12.08
N LYS A 109 11.21 -0.49 13.25
CA LYS A 109 12.54 0.09 13.47
C LYS A 109 13.57 -0.45 12.49
N ARG A 110 13.54 -1.74 12.16
CA ARG A 110 14.42 -2.32 11.14
C ARG A 110 14.05 -1.86 9.73
N GLN A 111 12.78 -1.62 9.42
CA GLN A 111 12.37 -1.02 8.14
C GLN A 111 12.81 0.44 8.04
N GLU A 112 12.72 1.19 9.13
CA GLU A 112 13.24 2.56 9.26
C GLU A 112 14.78 2.58 9.20
N GLU A 113 15.45 1.67 9.90
CA GLU A 113 16.90 1.51 9.88
C GLU A 113 17.39 1.00 8.53
N VAL A 114 16.66 0.13 7.84
CA VAL A 114 16.97 -0.28 6.45
C VAL A 114 16.61 0.83 5.46
N ALA A 115 15.64 1.71 5.74
CA ALA A 115 15.42 2.91 4.94
C ALA A 115 16.57 3.91 5.13
N VAL A 116 17.06 4.06 6.37
CA VAL A 116 18.20 4.92 6.73
C VAL A 116 19.54 4.30 6.33
N GLU A 117 19.72 2.98 6.36
CA GLU A 117 20.89 2.24 5.85
C GLU A 117 20.81 2.08 4.33
N LYS A 118 19.64 2.06 3.68
CA LYS A 118 19.55 2.29 2.23
C LYS A 118 19.90 3.74 1.86
N GLN A 119 19.82 4.68 2.81
CA GLN A 119 20.38 6.03 2.68
C GLN A 119 21.87 6.13 3.08
N THR A 120 22.43 5.20 3.87
CA THR A 120 23.78 5.35 4.48
C THR A 120 24.76 4.17 4.23
N LYS A 121 24.31 3.02 3.71
CA LYS A 121 25.08 1.80 3.40
C LYS A 121 24.62 1.16 2.07
N SER A 122 24.66 1.93 0.99
CA SER A 122 25.12 1.36 -0.27
C SER A 122 26.66 1.22 -0.17
N SER A 123 27.16 0.00 0.01
CA SER A 123 28.58 -0.32 -0.22
C SER A 123 28.96 0.05 -1.66
N PRO A 124 30.24 0.35 -1.97
CA PRO A 124 30.66 1.39 -2.89
C PRO A 124 30.29 1.10 -4.35
N ALA A 125 29.04 1.38 -4.74
CA ALA A 125 28.81 1.97 -6.04
C ALA A 125 29.47 3.33 -5.98
N GLN A 126 30.34 3.66 -6.94
CA GLN A 126 30.93 4.98 -7.08
C GLN A 126 29.87 6.02 -6.72
N THR A 127 30.05 6.71 -5.59
CA THR A 127 29.32 7.93 -5.30
C THR A 127 29.78 8.91 -6.36
N GLU A 128 29.24 8.80 -7.57
CA GLU A 128 29.12 9.95 -8.44
C GLU A 128 28.30 10.93 -7.62
N SER A 129 29.01 11.92 -7.10
CA SER A 129 28.44 13.04 -6.38
C SER A 129 27.24 13.56 -7.17
N LEU A 130 26.09 13.62 -6.49
CA LEU A 130 24.93 14.32 -7.03
C LEU A 130 25.38 15.71 -7.50
N LYS A 131 25.02 16.04 -8.74
CA LYS A 131 25.29 17.36 -9.30
C LYS A 131 24.04 18.21 -9.12
N PRO A 132 24.13 19.36 -8.45
CA PRO A 132 23.03 20.29 -8.38
C PRO A 132 22.51 20.62 -9.78
N ILE A 133 21.19 20.74 -9.89
CA ILE A 133 20.55 21.21 -11.10
C ILE A 133 21.02 22.66 -11.34
N PRO A 134 21.51 22.99 -12.56
CA PRO A 134 21.90 24.36 -12.88
C PRO A 134 20.76 25.35 -12.66
N ASP A 135 21.07 26.56 -12.19
CA ASP A 135 20.07 27.57 -11.81
C ASP A 135 19.10 27.90 -12.96
N GLU A 136 19.58 27.92 -14.20
CA GLU A 136 18.75 28.14 -15.39
C GLU A 136 17.66 27.06 -15.60
N PHE A 137 17.83 25.90 -14.97
CA PHE A 137 16.90 24.78 -14.99
C PHE A 137 16.23 24.52 -13.64
N ALA A 138 16.50 25.31 -12.60
CA ALA A 138 16.01 25.08 -11.24
C ALA A 138 14.49 24.90 -11.14
N LYS A 139 13.71 25.56 -12.01
CA LYS A 139 12.24 25.40 -12.03
C LYS A 139 11.78 23.96 -12.32
N TRP A 140 12.61 23.16 -12.99
CA TRP A 140 12.32 21.76 -13.32
C TRP A 140 12.60 20.80 -12.15
N ALA A 141 13.30 21.28 -11.11
CA ALA A 141 13.41 20.58 -9.85
C ALA A 141 12.14 20.84 -9.01
N THR A 142 11.11 20.04 -9.24
CA THR A 142 9.83 20.15 -8.56
C THR A 142 9.15 18.79 -8.43
N THR A 143 7.95 18.80 -7.86
CA THR A 143 7.07 17.63 -7.79
C THR A 143 6.13 17.60 -8.99
N TYR A 144 6.05 16.43 -9.62
CA TYR A 144 5.16 16.14 -10.72
C TYR A 144 4.21 14.99 -10.35
N LEU A 145 2.99 15.06 -10.88
CA LEU A 145 1.99 14.01 -10.79
C LEU A 145 1.84 13.34 -12.14
N PHE A 146 1.65 12.02 -12.13
CA PHE A 146 1.36 11.27 -13.35
C PHE A 146 0.03 11.73 -13.96
N TYR A 147 0.06 12.13 -15.23
CA TYR A 147 -1.04 12.89 -15.82
C TYR A 147 -2.26 12.03 -16.14
N TYR A 148 -2.03 10.88 -16.77
CA TYR A 148 -3.08 9.98 -17.21
C TYR A 148 -2.64 8.52 -17.05
N PRO A 149 -3.01 7.84 -15.95
CA PRO A 149 -2.73 6.42 -15.77
C PRO A 149 -3.56 5.57 -16.73
N ARG A 150 -2.91 4.60 -17.39
CA ARG A 150 -3.57 3.59 -18.22
C ARG A 150 -3.28 2.19 -17.70
N GLY A 151 -4.31 1.34 -17.70
CA GLY A 151 -4.17 -0.08 -17.44
C GLY A 151 -3.44 -0.37 -16.12
N ASP A 152 -2.31 -1.07 -16.22
CA ASP A 152 -1.44 -1.53 -15.14
C ASP A 152 -0.31 -0.55 -14.78
N GLN A 153 -0.30 0.66 -15.37
CA GLN A 153 0.69 1.67 -15.02
C GLN A 153 0.58 2.04 -13.54
N LYS A 154 1.71 1.88 -12.85
CA LYS A 154 1.83 2.09 -11.40
C LYS A 154 2.37 3.47 -11.04
N GLN A 155 2.87 4.24 -12.02
CA GLN A 155 3.39 5.59 -11.82
C GLN A 155 2.36 6.50 -11.15
N ALA A 156 2.75 7.19 -10.08
CA ALA A 156 1.88 8.12 -9.36
C ALA A 156 2.51 9.52 -9.23
N GLY A 157 3.73 9.59 -8.71
CA GLY A 157 4.45 10.85 -8.47
C GLY A 157 5.92 10.75 -8.86
N LEU A 158 6.48 11.89 -9.25
CA LEU A 158 7.90 12.04 -9.57
C LEU A 158 8.39 13.34 -8.94
N ILE A 159 9.40 13.25 -8.08
CA ILE A 159 10.05 14.38 -7.44
C ILE A 159 11.45 14.49 -8.01
N ILE A 160 11.81 15.68 -8.50
CA ILE A 160 13.18 16.03 -8.88
C ILE A 160 13.62 17.11 -7.91
N GLU A 161 14.63 16.81 -7.09
CA GLU A 161 15.19 17.74 -6.12
C GLU A 161 16.25 18.65 -6.77
N ALA A 162 16.49 19.82 -6.17
CA ALA A 162 17.47 20.78 -6.66
C ALA A 162 18.92 20.24 -6.65
N ASN A 163 19.20 19.25 -5.80
CA ASN A 163 20.48 18.55 -5.79
C ASN A 163 20.61 17.51 -6.92
N GLY A 164 19.58 17.30 -7.74
CA GLY A 164 19.53 16.30 -8.80
C GLY A 164 19.04 14.92 -8.35
N ALA A 165 18.67 14.71 -7.09
CA ALA A 165 18.04 13.47 -6.65
C ALA A 165 16.64 13.32 -7.25
N VAL A 166 16.28 12.10 -7.62
CA VAL A 166 14.97 11.77 -8.18
C VAL A 166 14.31 10.71 -7.30
N THR A 167 13.03 10.91 -6.99
CA THR A 167 12.18 9.91 -6.33
C THR A 167 10.90 9.73 -7.13
N GLN A 168 10.61 8.50 -7.55
CA GLN A 168 9.32 8.13 -8.12
C GLN A 168 8.55 7.28 -7.10
N THR A 169 7.29 7.64 -6.88
CA THR A 169 6.34 6.86 -6.10
C THR A 169 5.34 6.18 -7.02
N ASN A 170 4.98 4.95 -6.67
CA ASN A 170 4.01 4.15 -7.39
C ASN A 170 2.77 3.84 -6.55
N THR A 171 1.65 3.59 -7.21
CA THR A 171 0.35 3.25 -6.59
C THR A 171 0.38 1.95 -5.78
N ASN A 172 1.34 1.06 -6.06
CA ASN A 172 1.56 -0.19 -5.33
C ASN A 172 2.52 -0.04 -4.13
N GLY A 173 2.96 1.19 -3.81
CA GLY A 173 3.88 1.47 -2.69
C GLY A 173 5.36 1.31 -3.03
N GLU A 174 5.71 0.83 -4.22
CA GLU A 174 7.12 0.78 -4.64
C GLU A 174 7.68 2.19 -4.84
N ILE A 175 8.93 2.38 -4.42
CA ILE A 175 9.66 3.63 -4.55
C ILE A 175 10.92 3.36 -5.37
N TYR A 176 11.12 4.16 -6.41
CA TYR A 176 12.36 4.19 -7.18
C TYR A 176 13.11 5.48 -6.91
N THR A 177 14.42 5.38 -6.76
CA THR A 177 15.30 6.53 -6.60
C THR A 177 16.31 6.58 -7.73
N GLY A 178 16.76 7.77 -8.09
CA GLY A 178 17.71 7.98 -9.16
C GLY A 178 18.36 9.35 -9.08
N LYS A 179 19.06 9.71 -10.15
CA LYS A 179 19.66 11.03 -10.35
C LYS A 179 19.22 11.62 -11.68
N ALA A 180 18.97 12.92 -11.71
CA ALA A 180 18.61 13.67 -12.90
C ALA A 180 19.79 14.54 -13.36
N GLU A 181 20.06 14.50 -14.65
CA GLU A 181 20.86 15.52 -15.34
C GLU A 181 19.95 16.29 -16.30
N ILE A 182 20.01 17.62 -16.23
CA ILE A 182 19.14 18.50 -17.02
C ILE A 182 19.97 19.34 -17.97
N SER A 183 19.53 19.41 -19.22
CA SER A 183 20.15 20.20 -20.29
C SER A 183 19.09 20.85 -21.15
N GLY A 184 19.47 21.89 -21.91
CA GLY A 184 18.59 22.50 -22.91
C GLY A 184 18.22 21.50 -24.01
N ALA A 185 16.96 21.56 -24.46
CA ALA A 185 16.47 20.75 -25.56
C ALA A 185 15.74 21.59 -26.60
N SER A 186 15.59 21.04 -27.79
CA SER A 186 14.82 21.60 -28.89
C SER A 186 14.31 20.46 -29.78
N GLY A 187 13.55 20.80 -30.82
CA GLY A 187 12.97 19.83 -31.75
C GLY A 187 11.50 19.57 -31.45
N THR A 188 11.00 18.41 -31.87
CA THR A 188 9.57 18.08 -31.79
C THR A 188 9.38 16.76 -31.05
N ILE A 189 8.66 16.80 -29.94
CA ILE A 189 8.38 15.63 -29.08
C ILE A 189 6.87 15.44 -28.96
N LEU A 190 6.43 14.18 -28.91
CA LEU A 190 5.03 13.84 -28.70
C LEU A 190 4.66 14.00 -27.23
N SER A 191 3.50 14.57 -26.93
CA SER A 191 2.95 14.66 -25.58
C SER A 191 1.42 14.51 -25.62
N TYR A 192 0.79 14.47 -24.46
CA TYR A 192 -0.65 14.70 -24.36
C TYR A 192 -1.00 16.18 -24.43
N ASP A 193 -2.22 16.46 -24.87
CA ASP A 193 -2.82 17.76 -24.63
C ASP A 193 -3.23 17.90 -23.16
N THR A 194 -2.45 18.70 -22.44
CA THR A 194 -2.56 18.91 -21.00
C THR A 194 -3.50 20.06 -20.61
N THR A 195 -4.46 20.41 -21.48
CA THR A 195 -5.44 21.49 -21.22
C THR A 195 -6.33 21.17 -20.01
N SER A 196 -6.72 19.89 -19.84
CA SER A 196 -7.43 19.43 -18.65
C SER A 196 -6.46 19.17 -17.51
N TYR A 197 -6.82 19.58 -16.29
CA TYR A 197 -5.99 19.36 -15.09
C TYR A 197 -5.92 17.88 -14.68
N ARG A 198 -7.06 17.17 -14.72
CA ARG A 198 -7.19 15.73 -14.48
C ARG A 198 -8.13 15.10 -15.50
N PRO A 199 -7.59 14.55 -16.59
CA PRO A 199 -8.41 13.91 -17.61
C PRO A 199 -9.03 12.62 -17.07
N THR A 200 -10.33 12.42 -17.29
CA THR A 200 -11.05 11.17 -17.01
C THR A 200 -11.17 10.28 -18.25
N THR A 201 -10.84 10.82 -19.42
CA THR A 201 -10.79 10.14 -20.70
C THR A 201 -9.41 10.37 -21.31
N GLN A 202 -9.00 9.51 -22.24
CA GLN A 202 -7.68 9.61 -22.85
C GLN A 202 -7.49 10.97 -23.54
N PRO A 203 -6.46 11.74 -23.17
CA PRO A 203 -6.19 13.01 -23.82
C PRO A 203 -5.76 12.80 -25.27
N ALA A 204 -6.11 13.76 -26.15
CA ALA A 204 -5.53 13.82 -27.48
C ALA A 204 -4.01 14.01 -27.39
N THR A 205 -3.27 13.48 -28.36
CA THR A 205 -1.83 13.73 -28.45
C THR A 205 -1.54 15.01 -29.23
N LYS A 206 -0.42 15.66 -28.92
CA LYS A 206 0.09 16.82 -29.63
C LYS A 206 1.61 16.79 -29.73
N SER A 207 2.15 17.54 -30.67
CA SER A 207 3.57 17.82 -30.75
C SER A 207 3.92 19.06 -29.92
N ILE A 208 5.04 19.00 -29.19
CA ILE A 208 5.59 20.10 -28.40
C ILE A 208 7.03 20.38 -28.80
N THR A 209 7.49 21.60 -28.51
CA THR A 209 8.91 21.96 -28.55
C THR A 209 9.43 21.97 -27.11
N PRO A 210 10.33 21.05 -26.72
CA PRO A 210 10.80 21.00 -25.35
C PRO A 210 11.75 22.16 -25.05
N ASN A 211 11.76 22.58 -23.79
CA ASN A 211 12.76 23.51 -23.25
C ASN A 211 13.96 22.78 -22.67
N VAL A 212 13.74 21.60 -22.08
CA VAL A 212 14.78 20.81 -21.43
C VAL A 212 14.67 19.33 -21.77
N LYS A 213 15.82 18.64 -21.69
CA LYS A 213 15.92 17.18 -21.63
C LYS A 213 16.45 16.83 -20.25
N ILE A 214 15.71 15.98 -19.54
CA ILE A 214 16.03 15.44 -18.24
C ILE A 214 16.38 13.97 -18.44
N THR A 215 17.62 13.60 -18.14
CA THR A 215 18.05 12.19 -18.18
C THR A 215 18.07 11.68 -16.75
N VAL A 216 17.18 10.74 -16.44
CA VAL A 216 17.12 10.09 -15.13
C VAL A 216 17.85 8.77 -15.20
N THR A 217 18.90 8.63 -14.42
CA THR A 217 19.55 7.33 -14.20
C THR A 217 19.03 6.75 -12.89
N TRP A 218 18.33 5.63 -12.97
CA TRP A 218 17.76 4.97 -11.81
C TRP A 218 18.82 4.16 -11.07
N ASN A 219 18.73 4.17 -9.75
CA ASN A 219 19.59 3.38 -8.88
C ASN A 219 19.30 1.88 -9.05
N ASN A 220 20.21 1.04 -8.54
CA ASN A 220 20.06 -0.42 -8.51
C ASN A 220 19.86 -1.08 -9.88
N GLY A 221 20.42 -0.49 -10.94
CA GLY A 221 20.31 -1.05 -12.30
C GLY A 221 18.95 -0.84 -12.96
N GLY A 222 18.14 0.10 -12.47
CA GLY A 222 16.82 0.44 -13.04
C GLY A 222 16.87 1.07 -14.45
N GLY A 223 18.07 1.27 -15.01
CA GLY A 223 18.27 1.80 -16.35
C GLY A 223 18.24 3.32 -16.41
N VAL A 224 17.99 3.84 -17.60
CA VAL A 224 17.97 5.27 -17.89
C VAL A 224 16.66 5.61 -18.58
N ASP A 225 15.96 6.60 -18.05
CA ASP A 225 14.80 7.22 -18.69
C ASP A 225 15.14 8.64 -19.13
N VAL A 226 14.46 9.10 -20.18
CA VAL A 226 14.61 10.45 -20.71
C VAL A 226 13.24 11.12 -20.73
N TYR A 227 13.16 12.30 -20.12
CA TYR A 227 11.98 13.15 -20.15
C TYR A 227 12.28 14.48 -20.82
N TYR A 228 11.31 14.97 -21.58
CA TYR A 228 11.34 16.25 -22.26
C TYR A 228 10.39 17.21 -21.56
N GLY A 229 10.95 18.31 -21.04
CA GLY A 229 10.20 19.30 -20.29
C GLY A 229 9.73 20.47 -21.15
N TYR A 230 8.46 20.86 -21.04
CA TYR A 230 7.90 22.06 -21.67
C TYR A 230 6.90 22.78 -20.77
N VAL A 231 6.68 24.08 -21.01
CA VAL A 231 5.62 24.84 -20.34
C VAL A 231 4.32 24.62 -21.11
N SER A 232 3.33 24.01 -20.47
CA SER A 232 2.01 23.79 -21.05
C SER A 232 1.24 25.10 -21.25
N TYR A 233 0.16 25.07 -22.05
CA TYR A 233 -0.70 26.23 -22.29
C TYR A 233 -1.25 26.84 -20.98
N SER A 234 -1.56 25.98 -20.00
CA SER A 234 -2.02 26.39 -18.67
C SER A 234 -0.88 26.87 -17.75
N GLN A 235 0.28 27.20 -18.30
CA GLN A 235 1.49 27.67 -17.60
C GLN A 235 2.07 26.68 -16.57
N ARG A 236 1.70 25.40 -16.65
CA ARG A 236 2.24 24.33 -15.80
C ARG A 236 3.46 23.71 -16.46
N LEU A 237 4.41 23.25 -15.66
CA LEU A 237 5.52 22.45 -16.17
C LEU A 237 5.00 21.05 -16.48
N ALA A 238 5.36 20.56 -17.65
CA ALA A 238 5.00 19.24 -18.13
C ALA A 238 6.27 18.49 -18.51
N LEU A 239 6.30 17.19 -18.21
CA LEU A 239 7.32 16.27 -18.70
C LEU A 239 6.65 15.21 -19.55
N THR A 240 7.33 14.76 -20.61
CA THR A 240 6.90 13.60 -21.39
C THR A 240 8.10 12.78 -21.83
N ASP A 241 7.95 11.46 -21.93
CA ASP A 241 9.00 10.62 -22.51
C ASP A 241 8.99 10.63 -24.05
N GLY A 242 7.93 11.16 -24.68
CA GLY A 242 7.79 11.21 -26.12
C GLY A 242 7.55 9.86 -26.79
N ILE A 243 7.39 8.78 -26.02
CA ILE A 243 7.29 7.42 -26.54
C ILE A 243 5.84 7.16 -26.93
N ALA A 244 5.60 7.00 -28.23
CA ALA A 244 4.29 6.60 -28.73
C ALA A 244 3.97 5.15 -28.31
N VAL A 245 2.73 4.92 -27.90
CA VAL A 245 2.15 3.59 -27.69
C VAL A 245 0.82 3.51 -28.43
N THR A 246 0.20 2.32 -28.48
CA THR A 246 -1.03 2.05 -29.24
C THR A 246 -2.07 3.16 -29.13
N ASP A 247 -2.30 3.66 -27.92
CA ASP A 247 -3.28 4.69 -27.63
C ASP A 247 -2.64 5.88 -26.90
N GLY A 248 -1.67 6.55 -27.54
CA GLY A 248 -1.16 7.86 -27.10
C GLY A 248 0.32 7.87 -26.73
N VAL A 249 0.66 8.49 -25.61
CA VAL A 249 2.05 8.64 -25.13
C VAL A 249 2.25 7.82 -23.87
N LYS A 250 3.37 7.12 -23.73
CA LYS A 250 3.67 6.23 -22.61
C LYS A 250 3.60 6.98 -21.28
N GLU A 251 4.31 8.10 -21.14
CA GLU A 251 4.36 8.86 -19.88
C GLU A 251 4.25 10.38 -20.10
N VAL A 252 3.38 11.01 -19.31
CA VAL A 252 3.27 12.47 -19.18
C VAL A 252 3.07 12.82 -17.72
N TRP A 253 3.76 13.85 -17.26
CA TRP A 253 3.76 14.31 -15.88
C TRP A 253 3.46 15.81 -15.82
N LEU A 254 2.78 16.28 -14.78
CA LEU A 254 2.46 17.69 -14.57
C LEU A 254 2.78 18.15 -13.16
N SER A 255 3.42 19.32 -13.03
CA SER A 255 3.52 20.07 -11.77
C SER A 255 2.23 20.81 -11.51
#